data_AF-A0A8S9MTH7-F1
#
_entry.id   AF-A0A8S9MTH7-F1
#
_cell.length_a   1.000
_cell.length_b   1.000
_cell.length_c   1.000
_cell.angle_alpha   90.00
_cell.angle_beta   90.00
_cell.angle_gamma   90.00
#
_symmetry.space_group_name_H-M   'P 1'
#
loop_
_entity.id
_entity.type
_entity.pdbx_description
1 polymer ?
#
loop_
_entity_poly.entity_id
_entity_poly.type
_entity_poly.pdbx_seq_one_letter_code
_entity_poly.pdbx_strand_id
1 'polypeptide(L)'
;MNSVHFFLLSLVLLNITTVINGGMTSKYVRQALPSIEMSLETFPPPSGHNVPEQVHLTQGDHDGRAMIVSWVTPLNLAGTNVVTYWIAGNSSDVKPAKKKAHGSTSSYRFYDYTSGFLHHATIKGLEYDTKYIYEVGTAKSVRQFHFTTPPKVGPDVPYTFGIIDIQ
;
A
#
# COMPACT_ATOMS: atom_id res chain seq x y z
N MET A 1 57.54 -33.14 1.78
CA MET A 1 56.49 -32.20 1.31
C MET A 1 57.17 -30.85 1.11
N ASN A 2 57.32 -30.40 -0.13
CA ASN A 2 58.25 -29.32 -0.50
C ASN A 2 57.78 -27.94 -0.03
N SER A 3 58.71 -27.06 0.34
CA SER A 3 58.45 -25.67 0.80
C SER A 3 57.50 -24.89 -0.12
N VAL A 4 57.54 -25.16 -1.42
CA VAL A 4 56.66 -24.58 -2.45
C VAL A 4 55.18 -24.94 -2.24
N HIS A 5 54.87 -26.16 -1.81
CA HIS A 5 53.48 -26.56 -1.53
C HIS A 5 52.94 -25.86 -0.29
N PHE A 6 53.79 -25.61 0.71
CA PHE A 6 53.41 -24.87 1.91
C PHE A 6 53.10 -23.41 1.58
N PHE A 7 53.90 -22.81 0.70
CA PHE A 7 53.69 -21.44 0.21
C PHE A 7 52.39 -21.31 -0.60
N LEU A 8 52.13 -22.23 -1.53
CA LEU A 8 50.87 -22.25 -2.31
C LEU A 8 49.64 -22.43 -1.42
N LEU A 9 49.70 -23.34 -0.44
CA LEU A 9 48.60 -23.57 0.51
C LEU A 9 48.32 -22.31 1.35
N SER A 10 49.38 -21.64 1.82
CA SER A 10 49.30 -20.35 2.52
C SER A 10 48.62 -19.28 1.66
N LEU A 11 49.00 -19.17 0.38
CA LEU A 11 48.42 -18.19 -0.54
C LEU A 11 46.92 -18.44 -0.75
N VAL A 12 46.51 -19.71 -0.90
CA VAL A 12 45.10 -20.11 -1.05
C VAL A 12 44.31 -19.78 0.22
N LEU A 13 44.83 -20.10 1.41
CA LEU A 13 44.18 -19.80 2.68
C LEU A 13 43.99 -18.30 2.93
N LEU A 14 44.97 -17.47 2.54
CA LEU A 14 44.86 -16.01 2.63
C LEU A 14 43.74 -15.45 1.75
N ASN A 15 43.58 -15.97 0.53
CA ASN A 15 42.51 -15.56 -0.40
C ASN A 15 41.10 -15.94 0.10
N ILE A 16 40.95 -17.00 0.91
CA ILE A 16 39.63 -17.39 1.46
C ILE A 16 39.13 -16.35 2.47
N THR A 17 40.03 -15.68 3.20
CA THR A 17 39.64 -14.67 4.20
C THR A 17 39.08 -13.38 3.61
N THR A 18 39.38 -13.08 2.35
CA THR A 18 38.87 -11.89 1.65
C THR A 18 37.46 -12.06 1.06
N VAL A 19 36.88 -13.26 1.10
CA VAL A 19 35.57 -13.57 0.45
C VAL A 19 34.41 -13.60 1.44
N ILE A 20 34.65 -13.42 2.74
CA ILE A 20 33.60 -13.51 3.75
C ILE A 20 33.23 -12.10 4.23
N ASN A 21 32.27 -11.50 3.54
CA ASN A 21 31.58 -10.31 4.03
C ASN A 21 30.54 -10.76 5.07
N GLY A 22 31.00 -11.12 6.27
CA GLY A 22 30.13 -11.49 7.38
C GLY A 22 29.27 -10.29 7.79
N GLY A 23 27.95 -10.47 7.83
CA GLY A 23 27.03 -9.39 8.19
C GLY A 23 27.39 -8.80 9.55
N MET A 24 27.69 -7.51 9.60
CA MET A 24 27.87 -6.78 10.85
C MET A 24 26.50 -6.56 11.50
N THR A 25 26.16 -7.34 12.52
CA THR A 25 24.98 -7.06 13.34
C THR A 25 25.29 -5.96 14.35
N SER A 26 24.38 -5.00 14.50
CA SER A 26 24.48 -3.97 15.54
C SER A 26 24.51 -4.62 16.93
N LYS A 27 25.29 -4.06 17.86
CA LYS A 27 25.22 -4.43 19.29
C LYS A 27 23.91 -4.02 19.94
N TYR A 28 23.15 -3.13 19.28
CA TYR A 28 21.84 -2.71 19.74
C TYR A 28 20.83 -3.84 19.51
N VAL A 29 20.37 -4.42 20.61
CA VAL A 29 19.21 -5.31 20.64
C VAL A 29 18.07 -4.49 21.24
N ARG A 30 16.98 -4.29 20.50
CA ARG A 30 15.77 -3.68 21.06
C ARG A 30 15.28 -4.60 22.18
N GLN A 31 15.10 -4.08 23.39
CA GLN A 31 14.45 -4.83 24.45
C GLN A 31 13.02 -5.16 23.98
N ALA A 32 12.71 -6.45 23.87
CA ALA A 32 11.37 -6.93 23.53
C ALA A 32 10.44 -6.67 24.72
N LEU A 33 9.94 -5.44 24.83
CA LEU A 33 8.80 -5.16 25.68
C LEU A 33 7.57 -5.80 25.02
N PRO A 34 6.66 -6.43 25.80
CA PRO A 34 5.41 -6.93 25.26
C PRO A 34 4.67 -5.81 24.54
N SER A 35 4.23 -6.06 23.31
CA SER A 35 3.29 -5.16 22.65
C SER A 35 1.98 -5.19 23.42
N ILE A 36 1.56 -4.05 23.96
CA ILE A 36 0.25 -3.91 24.58
C ILE A 36 -0.74 -3.58 23.47
N GLU A 37 -1.80 -4.39 23.35
CA GLU A 37 -2.89 -4.11 22.41
C GLU A 37 -3.55 -2.77 22.74
N MET A 38 -3.79 -1.97 21.71
CA MET A 38 -4.56 -0.74 21.87
C MET A 38 -6.03 -1.09 22.16
N SER A 39 -6.64 -0.36 23.09
CA SER A 39 -8.06 -0.53 23.42
C SER A 39 -8.96 -0.26 22.20
N LEU A 40 -10.08 -0.99 22.09
CA LEU A 40 -11.07 -0.82 21.03
C LEU A 40 -11.57 0.63 20.89
N GLU A 41 -11.72 1.34 22.02
CA GLU A 41 -12.14 2.75 22.05
C GLU A 41 -11.18 3.69 21.30
N THR A 42 -9.95 3.24 21.02
CA THR A 42 -8.96 3.97 20.21
C THR A 42 -9.32 3.98 18.72
N PHE A 43 -10.21 3.07 18.28
CA PHE A 43 -10.60 2.87 16.88
C PHE A 43 -12.10 3.09 16.66
N PRO A 44 -12.62 4.30 16.90
CA PRO A 44 -14.03 4.57 16.66
C PRO A 44 -14.37 4.49 15.16
N PRO A 45 -15.54 3.95 14.79
CA PRO A 45 -15.98 3.94 13.40
C PRO A 45 -16.27 5.36 12.91
N PRO A 46 -16.23 5.62 11.59
CA PRO A 46 -16.62 6.90 11.03
C PRO A 46 -18.08 7.24 11.38
N SER A 47 -18.33 8.48 11.83
CA SER A 47 -19.66 8.92 12.22
C SER A 47 -20.57 9.10 10.99
N GLY A 48 -21.75 8.48 11.01
CA GLY A 48 -22.78 8.67 9.99
C GLY A 48 -23.39 7.36 9.50
N HIS A 49 -24.42 7.46 8.68
CA HIS A 49 -25.10 6.27 8.15
C HIS A 49 -24.32 5.65 6.98
N ASN A 50 -23.91 4.39 7.11
CA ASN A 50 -23.23 3.63 6.04
C ASN A 50 -21.98 4.32 5.46
N VAL A 51 -21.20 4.98 6.32
CA VAL A 51 -19.98 5.69 5.92
C VAL A 51 -18.86 4.69 5.59
N PRO A 52 -18.15 4.83 4.46
CA PRO A 52 -17.03 3.97 4.13
C PRO A 52 -15.94 3.99 5.21
N GLU A 53 -15.48 2.82 5.59
CA GLU A 53 -14.39 2.61 6.55
C GLU A 53 -13.30 1.73 5.95
N GLN A 54 -12.17 1.62 6.65
CA GLN A 54 -11.06 0.75 6.26
C GLN A 54 -10.60 1.00 4.81
N VAL A 55 -10.60 2.26 4.37
CA VAL A 55 -10.24 2.64 3.00
C VAL A 55 -8.74 2.41 2.79
N HIS A 56 -8.38 1.65 1.76
CA HIS A 56 -7.00 1.36 1.42
C HIS A 56 -6.80 1.24 -0.09
N LEU A 57 -5.56 1.45 -0.52
CA LEU A 57 -5.15 1.53 -1.91
C LEU A 57 -4.03 0.55 -2.22
N THR A 58 -3.99 0.05 -3.44
CA THR A 58 -2.81 -0.66 -3.98
C THR A 58 -2.73 -0.49 -5.49
N GLN A 59 -1.51 -0.62 -6.04
CA GLN A 59 -1.29 -0.54 -7.48
C GLN A 59 -2.14 -1.60 -8.20
N GLY A 60 -2.83 -1.19 -9.26
CA GLY A 60 -3.83 -2.01 -9.96
C GLY A 60 -3.39 -2.56 -11.32
N ASP A 61 -2.17 -2.28 -11.73
CA ASP A 61 -1.56 -2.76 -12.97
C ASP A 61 -0.04 -2.93 -12.81
N HIS A 62 0.61 -3.38 -13.88
CA HIS A 62 2.05 -3.61 -13.89
C HIS A 62 2.85 -2.29 -13.88
N ASP A 63 2.37 -1.27 -14.59
CA ASP A 63 3.16 -0.08 -14.91
C ASP A 63 2.85 1.15 -14.03
N GLY A 64 1.88 1.08 -13.12
CA GLY A 64 1.54 2.18 -12.20
C GLY A 64 0.48 3.15 -12.73
N ARG A 65 -0.31 2.75 -13.75
CA ARG A 65 -1.41 3.55 -14.32
C ARG A 65 -2.79 3.11 -13.88
N ALA A 66 -2.86 2.16 -12.95
CA ALA A 66 -4.09 1.77 -12.30
C ALA A 66 -3.93 1.75 -10.78
N MET A 67 -5.03 2.02 -10.09
CA MET A 67 -5.13 1.98 -8.63
C MET A 67 -6.37 1.19 -8.25
N ILE A 68 -6.21 0.17 -7.42
CA ILE A 68 -7.33 -0.53 -6.79
C ILE A 68 -7.68 0.23 -5.53
N VAL A 69 -8.89 0.78 -5.50
CA VAL A 69 -9.47 1.42 -4.31
C VAL A 69 -10.34 0.38 -3.61
N SER A 70 -10.11 0.19 -2.32
CA SER A 70 -10.82 -0.80 -1.52
C SER A 70 -11.37 -0.16 -0.25
N TRP A 71 -12.58 -0.52 0.16
CA TRP A 71 -13.23 0.01 1.36
C TRP A 71 -14.31 -0.95 1.86
N VAL A 72 -14.76 -0.74 3.10
CA VAL A 72 -15.85 -1.49 3.72
C VAL A 72 -17.04 -0.58 3.98
N THR A 73 -18.26 -1.08 3.81
CA THR A 73 -19.48 -0.43 4.30
C THR A 73 -20.29 -1.38 5.19
N PRO A 74 -20.98 -0.90 6.24
CA PRO A 74 -21.86 -1.71 7.07
C PRO A 74 -23.07 -2.33 6.33
N LEU A 75 -23.59 -1.65 5.30
CA LEU A 75 -24.78 -2.03 4.55
C LEU A 75 -24.51 -2.03 3.03
N ASN A 76 -24.98 -3.07 2.35
CA ASN A 76 -24.91 -3.18 0.89
C ASN A 76 -26.02 -2.39 0.22
N LEU A 77 -25.78 -1.09 0.01
CA LEU A 77 -26.72 -0.21 -0.68
C LEU A 77 -26.30 0.03 -2.13
N ALA A 78 -27.26 0.37 -2.99
CA ALA A 78 -26.98 0.69 -4.39
C ALA A 78 -26.00 1.87 -4.51
N GLY A 79 -25.01 1.73 -5.39
CA GLY A 79 -23.99 2.76 -5.65
C GLY A 79 -22.84 2.81 -4.64
N THR A 80 -22.86 2.00 -3.58
CA THR A 80 -21.77 1.93 -2.58
C THR A 80 -20.45 1.39 -3.12
N ASN A 81 -20.48 0.73 -4.28
CA ASN A 81 -19.34 0.14 -4.98
C ASN A 81 -18.76 1.04 -6.09
N VAL A 82 -19.03 2.35 -6.05
CA VAL A 82 -18.57 3.30 -7.06
C VAL A 82 -17.51 4.22 -6.49
N VAL A 83 -16.41 4.37 -7.21
CA VAL A 83 -15.42 5.43 -6.97
C VAL A 83 -15.66 6.55 -7.95
N THR A 84 -15.76 7.77 -7.45
CA THR A 84 -15.76 8.99 -8.29
C THR A 84 -14.39 9.65 -8.16
N TYR A 85 -13.71 9.97 -9.26
CA TYR A 85 -12.33 10.47 -9.22
C TYR A 85 -12.05 11.52 -10.29
N TRP A 86 -11.07 12.38 -10.05
CA TRP A 86 -10.62 13.42 -10.98
C TRP A 86 -9.18 13.86 -10.67
N ILE A 87 -8.54 14.50 -11.64
CA ILE A 87 -7.21 15.12 -11.44
C ILE A 87 -7.38 16.32 -10.51
N ALA A 88 -6.51 16.44 -9.50
CA ALA A 88 -6.49 17.61 -8.63
C ALA A 88 -6.25 18.86 -9.47
N GLY A 89 -7.16 19.83 -9.42
CA GLY A 89 -7.09 21.02 -10.29
C GLY A 89 -5.91 21.94 -9.95
N ASN A 90 -5.38 22.59 -10.99
CA ASN A 90 -4.28 23.54 -10.89
C ASN A 90 -4.85 24.96 -10.93
N SER A 91 -5.51 25.40 -9.85
CA SER A 91 -5.95 26.80 -9.61
C SER A 91 -6.77 27.51 -10.71
N SER A 92 -7.20 26.82 -11.77
CA SER A 92 -8.02 27.38 -12.85
C SER A 92 -9.51 27.27 -12.52
N ASP A 93 -10.31 28.25 -12.95
CA ASP A 93 -11.77 28.31 -12.74
C ASP A 93 -12.58 27.17 -13.40
N VAL A 94 -11.91 26.27 -14.15
CA VAL A 94 -12.54 25.13 -14.80
C VAL A 94 -12.68 23.97 -13.82
N LYS A 95 -13.94 23.59 -13.52
CA LYS A 95 -14.23 22.42 -12.69
C LYS A 95 -13.71 21.14 -13.37
N PRO A 96 -12.90 20.33 -12.68
CA PRO A 96 -12.37 19.09 -13.26
C PRO A 96 -13.50 18.10 -13.54
N ALA A 97 -13.45 17.46 -14.71
CA ALA A 97 -14.43 16.45 -15.10
C ALA A 97 -14.29 15.19 -14.24
N LYS A 98 -15.30 14.94 -13.39
CA LYS A 98 -15.35 13.75 -12.54
C LYS A 98 -15.63 12.49 -13.39
N LYS A 99 -14.78 11.47 -13.24
CA LYS A 99 -14.92 10.14 -13.82
C LYS A 99 -15.42 9.16 -12.76
N LYS A 100 -15.94 8.01 -13.20
CA LYS A 100 -16.42 6.93 -12.31
C LYS A 100 -15.76 5.60 -12.64
N ALA A 101 -15.48 4.82 -11.61
CA ALA A 101 -15.08 3.41 -11.72
C ALA A 101 -16.05 2.56 -10.88
N HIS A 102 -16.60 1.52 -11.49
CA HIS A 102 -17.51 0.58 -10.82
C HIS A 102 -16.70 -0.62 -10.31
N GLY A 103 -16.87 -0.93 -9.04
CA GLY A 103 -16.24 -2.06 -8.38
C GLY A 103 -17.16 -3.25 -8.19
N SER A 104 -16.58 -4.34 -7.70
CA SER A 104 -17.33 -5.48 -7.16
C SER A 104 -17.55 -5.31 -5.65
N THR A 105 -18.57 -5.98 -5.13
CA THR A 105 -18.85 -6.08 -3.69
C THR A 105 -18.85 -7.54 -3.28
N SER A 106 -18.26 -7.85 -2.13
CA SER A 106 -18.28 -9.18 -1.54
C SER A 106 -18.44 -9.11 -0.02
N SER A 107 -18.73 -10.23 0.61
CA SER A 107 -18.70 -10.40 2.06
C SER A 107 -18.26 -11.82 2.39
N TYR A 108 -17.77 -12.04 3.61
CA TYR A 108 -17.35 -13.34 4.07
C TYR A 108 -17.83 -13.62 5.49
N ARG A 109 -17.75 -14.90 5.87
CA ARG A 109 -18.00 -15.37 7.23
C ARG A 109 -16.80 -16.15 7.73
N PHE A 110 -16.51 -15.99 9.01
CA PHE A 110 -15.45 -16.74 9.69
C PHE A 110 -15.96 -17.13 11.08
N TYR A 111 -16.26 -18.41 11.30
CA TYR A 111 -16.96 -18.88 12.49
C TYR A 111 -18.29 -18.12 12.72
N ASP A 112 -18.46 -17.46 13.87
CA ASP A 112 -19.63 -16.65 14.22
C ASP A 112 -19.52 -15.19 13.74
N TYR A 113 -18.37 -14.79 13.19
CA TYR A 113 -18.17 -13.46 12.60
C TYR A 113 -18.71 -13.39 11.17
N THR A 114 -19.40 -12.30 10.87
CA THR A 114 -19.78 -11.89 9.50
C THR A 114 -19.17 -10.53 9.21
N SER A 115 -18.47 -10.41 8.09
CA SER A 115 -17.89 -9.13 7.68
C SER A 115 -18.95 -8.10 7.29
N GLY A 116 -18.53 -6.83 7.22
CA GLY A 116 -19.24 -5.84 6.41
C GLY A 116 -19.18 -6.19 4.91
N PHE A 117 -19.53 -5.21 4.08
CA PHE A 117 -19.46 -5.35 2.62
C PHE A 117 -18.16 -4.75 2.10
N LEU A 118 -17.32 -5.60 1.52
CA LEU A 118 -16.02 -5.26 0.98
C LEU A 118 -16.19 -4.85 -0.48
N HIS A 119 -15.73 -3.65 -0.82
CA HIS A 119 -15.79 -3.11 -2.16
C HIS A 119 -14.38 -3.01 -2.74
N HIS A 120 -14.23 -3.36 -4.01
CA HIS A 120 -12.97 -3.21 -4.75
C HIS A 120 -13.26 -2.63 -6.14
N ALA A 121 -12.69 -1.46 -6.44
CA ALA A 121 -12.82 -0.81 -7.73
C ALA A 121 -11.44 -0.47 -8.31
N THR A 122 -11.16 -0.92 -9.52
CA THR A 122 -9.93 -0.57 -10.22
C THR A 122 -10.15 0.67 -11.07
N ILE A 123 -9.47 1.76 -10.72
CA ILE A 123 -9.33 2.93 -11.59
C ILE A 123 -8.19 2.65 -12.57
N LYS A 124 -8.41 2.85 -13.87
CA LYS A 124 -7.43 2.56 -14.93
C LYS A 124 -7.17 3.77 -15.80
N GLY A 125 -6.06 3.74 -16.55
CA GLY A 125 -5.72 4.77 -17.53
C GLY A 125 -5.35 6.10 -16.88
N LEU A 126 -4.78 6.05 -15.68
CA LEU A 126 -4.29 7.23 -14.98
C LEU A 126 -3.06 7.81 -15.69
N GLU A 127 -2.85 9.11 -15.50
CA GLU A 127 -1.64 9.82 -15.88
C GLU A 127 -0.55 9.55 -14.83
N TYR A 128 0.70 9.49 -15.27
CA TYR A 128 1.84 9.36 -14.36
C TYR A 128 2.07 10.67 -13.60
N ASP A 129 2.72 10.57 -12.44
CA ASP A 129 3.13 11.72 -11.62
C ASP A 129 2.00 12.75 -11.40
N THR A 130 0.78 12.25 -11.21
CA THR A 130 -0.44 13.06 -11.20
C THR A 130 -1.20 12.80 -9.91
N LYS A 131 -1.57 13.90 -9.24
CA LYS A 131 -2.41 13.83 -8.04
C LYS A 131 -3.87 13.65 -8.44
N TYR A 132 -4.49 12.59 -7.96
CA TYR A 132 -5.90 12.32 -8.12
C TYR A 132 -6.63 12.53 -6.81
N ILE A 133 -7.78 13.21 -6.89
CA ILE A 133 -8.79 13.21 -5.82
C ILE A 133 -9.78 12.09 -6.13
N TYR A 134 -10.19 11.35 -5.11
CA TYR A 134 -11.24 10.35 -5.24
C TYR A 134 -12.20 10.35 -4.05
N GLU A 135 -13.43 9.94 -4.33
CA GLU A 135 -14.56 9.86 -3.40
C GLU A 135 -15.12 8.44 -3.42
N VAL A 136 -15.42 7.92 -2.22
CA VAL A 136 -16.16 6.67 -2.00
C VAL A 136 -17.37 6.93 -1.10
N GLY A 137 -18.38 6.08 -1.18
CA GLY A 137 -19.64 6.22 -0.46
C GLY A 137 -20.72 6.93 -1.27
N THR A 138 -21.90 7.10 -0.68
CA THR A 138 -23.08 7.64 -1.37
C THR A 138 -23.72 8.78 -0.58
N ALA A 139 -24.32 9.74 -1.31
CA ALA A 139 -25.09 10.85 -0.77
C ALA A 139 -24.40 11.60 0.40
N LYS A 140 -24.94 11.48 1.62
CA LYS A 140 -24.45 12.18 2.82
C LYS A 140 -23.24 11.52 3.46
N SER A 141 -22.79 10.39 2.95
CA SER A 141 -21.75 9.54 3.56
C SER A 141 -20.50 9.44 2.71
N VAL A 142 -20.31 10.40 1.80
CA VAL A 142 -19.14 10.48 0.93
C VAL A 142 -17.90 10.84 1.74
N ARG A 143 -16.81 10.11 1.51
CA ARG A 143 -15.48 10.44 2.00
C ARG A 143 -14.56 10.72 0.83
N GLN A 144 -13.78 11.80 0.95
CA GLN A 144 -12.84 12.24 -0.06
C GLN A 144 -11.40 12.01 0.41
N PHE A 145 -10.56 11.54 -0.49
CA PHE A 145 -9.15 11.23 -0.28
C PHE A 145 -8.33 11.65 -1.51
N HIS A 146 -7.02 11.46 -1.45
CA HIS A 146 -6.16 11.62 -2.60
C HIS A 146 -5.02 10.61 -2.64
N PHE A 147 -4.47 10.40 -3.82
CA PHE A 147 -3.19 9.72 -4.03
C PHE A 147 -2.46 10.39 -5.20
N THR A 148 -1.17 10.13 -5.33
CA THR A 148 -0.37 10.54 -6.48
C THR A 148 0.13 9.29 -7.17
N THR A 149 -0.09 9.18 -8.48
CA THR A 149 0.45 8.08 -9.28
C THR A 149 1.97 8.17 -9.35
N PRO A 150 2.68 7.04 -9.48
CA PRO A 150 4.13 7.07 -9.65
C PRO A 150 4.52 7.77 -10.97
N PRO A 151 5.77 8.22 -11.09
CA PRO A 151 6.33 8.59 -12.39
C PRO A 151 6.35 7.38 -13.33
N LYS A 152 6.47 7.65 -14.63
CA LYS A 152 6.59 6.59 -15.64
C LYS A 152 7.83 5.73 -15.35
N VAL A 153 7.68 4.41 -15.43
CA VAL A 153 8.79 3.45 -15.23
C VAL A 153 9.97 3.76 -16.16
N GLY A 154 11.17 3.74 -15.60
CA GLY A 154 12.42 3.95 -16.33
C GLY A 154 13.64 3.58 -15.47
N PRO A 155 14.81 3.37 -16.08
CA PRO A 155 16.01 2.90 -15.39
C PRO A 155 16.53 3.87 -14.32
N ASP A 156 16.37 5.18 -14.54
CA ASP A 156 16.93 6.24 -13.69
C ASP A 156 15.83 7.01 -12.93
N VAL A 157 14.68 6.39 -12.69
CA VAL A 157 13.53 7.04 -12.07
C VAL A 157 13.59 6.85 -10.55
N PRO A 158 13.76 7.91 -9.76
CA PRO A 158 13.86 7.79 -8.31
C PRO A 158 12.50 7.48 -7.70
N TYR A 159 12.49 6.62 -6.68
CA TYR A 159 11.32 6.36 -5.85
C TYR A 159 11.75 6.00 -4.43
N THR A 160 10.89 6.24 -3.44
CA THR A 160 11.16 5.88 -2.04
C THR A 160 10.12 4.88 -1.58
N PHE A 161 10.57 3.73 -1.09
CA PHE A 161 9.71 2.68 -0.54
C PHE A 161 9.87 2.61 0.97
N GLY A 162 8.75 2.69 1.70
CA GLY A 162 8.72 2.29 3.10
C GLY A 162 8.68 0.76 3.19
N ILE A 163 9.59 0.17 3.96
CA ILE A 163 9.62 -1.27 4.21
C ILE A 163 9.18 -1.49 5.66
N ILE A 164 8.06 -2.18 5.83
CA ILE A 164 7.47 -2.50 7.13
C ILE A 164 7.19 -4.00 7.12
N ASP A 165 7.56 -4.66 8.20
CA ASP A 165 7.25 -6.06 8.46
C ASP A 165 6.51 -6.16 9.81
N ILE A 166 5.61 -7.13 9.92
CA ILE A 166 4.87 -7.43 11.14
C ILE A 166 5.32 -8.81 11.58
N GLN A 167 6.05 -8.87 12.70
CA GLN A 167 6.50 -10.12 13.33
C GLN A 167 5.40 -10.77 14.16
#